data_AF-A0A924YW12-F1
#
_entry.id   AF-A0A924YW12-F1
#
_cell.length_a   1.000
_cell.length_b   1.000
_cell.length_c   1.000
_cell.angle_alpha   90.00
_cell.angle_beta   90.00
_cell.angle_gamma   90.00
#
_symmetry.space_group_name_H-M   'P 1'
#
loop_
_entity.id
_entity.type
_entity.pdbx_description
1 polymer ?
#
loop_
_entity_poly.entity_id
_entity_poly.type
_entity_poly.pdbx_seq_one_letter_code
_entity_poly.pdbx_strand_id
1 'polypeptide(L)'
;MSCRPSWLCFVLAVVVCTPGCGLMKSAQTVSRESMKSFKLRPFDYRDTTKESEDEWTDVGRTASTVRGVQKEDDPFRKLMLSPKAISIERNLGIE
;
A
#
# COMPACT_ATOMS: atom_id res chain seq x y z
N MET A 1 58.85 8.75 33.72
CA MET A 1 58.23 8.82 32.38
C MET A 1 56.92 8.02 32.42
N SER A 2 55.80 8.63 32.81
CA SER A 2 54.51 7.93 32.98
C SER A 2 53.33 8.78 32.48
N CYS A 3 53.39 9.27 31.24
CA CYS A 3 52.31 10.06 30.61
C CYS A 3 51.88 9.46 29.26
N ARG A 4 51.67 8.15 29.18
CA ARG A 4 51.27 7.47 27.93
C ARG A 4 49.85 6.87 27.90
N PRO A 5 49.27 6.32 29.00
CA PRO A 5 47.96 5.68 28.90
C PRO A 5 46.78 6.68 28.87
N SER A 6 46.92 7.87 29.49
CA SER A 6 45.84 8.85 29.59
C SER A 6 45.49 9.52 28.24
N TRP A 7 46.49 9.80 27.41
CA TRP A 7 46.28 10.43 26.11
C TRP A 7 45.60 9.50 25.12
N LEU A 8 45.96 8.20 25.14
CA LEU A 8 45.29 7.18 24.31
C LEU A 8 43.82 7.04 24.66
N CYS A 9 43.45 7.02 25.95
CA CYS A 9 42.04 6.97 26.37
C CYS A 9 41.26 8.22 25.94
N PHE A 10 41.89 9.40 25.97
CA PHE A 10 41.27 10.65 25.54
C PHE A 10 41.02 10.68 24.02
N VAL A 11 42.00 10.25 23.23
CA VAL A 11 41.86 10.11 21.77
C VAL A 11 40.77 9.09 21.42
N LEU A 12 40.72 7.96 22.13
CA LEU A 12 39.71 6.93 21.91
C LEU A 12 38.29 7.43 22.24
N ALA A 13 38.13 8.19 23.32
CA ALA A 13 36.85 8.81 23.68
C ALA A 13 36.38 9.82 22.63
N VAL A 14 37.30 10.61 22.05
CA VAL A 14 37.00 11.57 20.99
C VAL A 14 36.62 10.85 19.69
N VAL A 15 37.32 9.78 19.32
CA VAL A 15 37.01 8.99 18.12
C VAL A 15 35.67 8.25 18.23
N VAL A 16 35.25 7.84 19.44
CA VAL A 16 33.95 7.20 19.66
C VAL A 16 32.80 8.21 19.70
N CYS A 17 33.02 9.42 20.22
CA CYS A 17 31.97 10.44 20.36
C CYS A 17 31.76 11.30 19.09
N THR A 18 32.79 11.51 18.27
CA THR A 18 32.71 12.35 17.05
C THR A 18 31.83 11.80 15.91
N PRO A 19 31.72 10.48 15.64
CA PRO A 19 30.88 10.00 14.54
C PRO A 19 29.38 10.18 14.81
N GLY A 20 28.97 10.42 16.06
CA GLY A 20 27.55 10.55 16.46
C GLY A 20 26.78 11.64 15.72
N CYS A 21 27.42 12.76 15.38
CA CYS A 21 26.75 13.86 14.68
C CYS A 21 26.59 13.62 13.16
N GLY A 22 27.44 12.79 12.55
CA GLY A 22 27.37 12.44 11.12
C GLY A 22 26.46 11.23 10.85
N LEU A 23 26.51 10.23 11.74
CA LEU A 23 25.73 8.99 11.62
C LEU A 23 24.22 9.23 11.78
N MET A 24 23.83 10.24 12.54
CA MET A 24 22.41 10.54 12.77
C MET A 24 21.71 11.01 11.49
N LYS A 25 22.42 11.74 10.61
CA LYS A 25 21.87 12.15 9.31
C LYS A 25 21.70 10.94 8.37
N SER A 26 22.66 10.02 8.34
CA SER A 26 22.54 8.82 7.51
C SER A 26 21.45 7.87 8.04
N ALA A 27 21.36 7.69 9.37
CA ALA A 27 20.27 6.94 9.99
C ALA A 27 18.89 7.53 9.64
N GLN A 28 18.75 8.86 9.73
CA GLN A 28 17.50 9.55 9.37
C GLN A 28 17.12 9.34 7.90
N THR A 29 18.10 9.35 6.98
CA THR A 29 17.83 9.06 5.56
C THR A 29 17.40 7.61 5.33
N VAL A 30 18.06 6.64 5.99
CA VAL A 30 17.68 5.22 5.88
C VAL A 30 16.27 5.00 6.41
N SER A 31 15.95 5.52 7.59
CA SER A 31 14.60 5.39 8.17
C SER A 31 13.53 6.01 7.27
N ARG A 32 13.80 7.18 6.68
CA ARG A 32 12.87 7.87 5.77
C ARG A 32 12.64 7.08 4.48
N GLU A 33 13.69 6.52 3.88
CA GLU A 33 13.55 5.70 2.68
C GLU A 33 12.90 4.34 2.98
N SER A 34 13.18 3.72 4.13
CA SER A 34 12.47 2.50 4.57
C SER A 34 10.97 2.74 4.77
N MET A 35 10.57 3.90 5.30
CA MET A 35 9.17 4.24 5.51
C MET A 35 8.41 4.51 4.20
N LYS A 36 9.11 4.97 3.15
CA LYS A 36 8.49 5.16 1.82
C LYS A 36 8.00 3.85 1.20
N SER A 37 8.64 2.72 1.50
CA SER A 37 8.19 1.41 1.00
C SER A 37 6.85 0.97 1.60
N PHE A 38 6.50 1.46 2.79
CA PHE A 38 5.20 1.24 3.42
C PHE A 38 4.13 2.26 3.00
N LYS A 39 4.51 3.28 2.21
CA LYS A 39 3.55 4.27 1.73
C LYS A 39 2.66 3.62 0.67
N LEU A 40 1.39 3.41 1.02
CA LEU A 40 0.35 2.99 0.09
C LEU A 40 0.37 3.92 -1.13
N ARG A 41 0.63 3.34 -2.31
CA ARG A 41 0.58 4.05 -3.58
C ARG A 41 -0.86 3.99 -4.09
N PRO A 42 -1.56 5.13 -4.26
CA PRO A 42 -2.99 5.14 -4.62
C PRO A 42 -3.29 4.55 -6.00
N PHE A 43 -2.26 4.33 -6.83
CA PHE A 43 -2.40 3.81 -8.20
C PHE A 43 -1.83 2.38 -8.38
N ASP A 44 -1.36 1.73 -7.31
CA ASP A 44 -0.83 0.35 -7.40
C ASP A 44 -1.94 -0.73 -7.40
N TYR A 45 -3.19 -0.32 -7.18
CA TYR A 45 -4.33 -1.22 -7.28
C TYR A 45 -4.65 -1.47 -8.76
N ARG A 46 -4.08 -2.53 -9.32
CA ARG A 46 -4.47 -3.05 -10.64
C ARG A 46 -5.82 -3.76 -10.50
N ASP A 47 -6.88 -3.04 -10.85
CA ASP A 47 -8.24 -3.58 -10.86
C ASP A 47 -8.41 -4.59 -12.01
N THR A 48 -8.24 -5.88 -11.69
CA THR A 48 -8.40 -6.98 -12.66
C THR A 48 -9.85 -7.23 -13.07
N THR A 49 -10.83 -6.50 -12.52
CA THR A 49 -12.25 -6.63 -12.90
C THR A 49 -12.61 -5.83 -14.15
N LYS A 50 -11.76 -4.89 -14.57
CA LYS A 50 -11.96 -4.08 -15.79
C LYS A 50 -11.48 -4.74 -17.08
N GLU A 51 -10.64 -5.78 -16.98
CA GLU A 51 -9.98 -6.40 -18.15
C GLU A 51 -10.87 -7.47 -18.83
N SER A 52 -12.04 -7.80 -18.26
CA SER A 52 -12.92 -8.89 -18.70
C SER A 52 -14.30 -8.45 -19.20
N GLU A 53 -14.53 -7.17 -19.49
CA GLU A 53 -15.89 -6.66 -19.78
C GLU A 53 -16.49 -7.08 -21.14
N ASP A 54 -15.74 -7.73 -22.05
CA ASP A 54 -16.21 -7.79 -23.44
C ASP A 54 -16.95 -9.08 -23.88
N GLU A 55 -16.69 -10.27 -23.31
CA GLU A 55 -17.31 -11.52 -23.82
C GLU A 55 -18.31 -12.16 -22.84
N TRP A 56 -17.96 -12.23 -21.56
CA TRP A 56 -18.81 -12.88 -20.55
C TRP A 56 -19.99 -12.01 -20.11
N THR A 57 -19.90 -10.70 -20.27
CA THR A 57 -20.98 -9.75 -19.95
C THR A 57 -22.20 -9.96 -20.86
N ASP A 58 -21.97 -10.28 -22.14
CA ASP A 58 -23.06 -10.47 -23.11
C ASP A 58 -23.80 -11.80 -22.90
N VAL A 59 -23.06 -12.86 -22.57
CA VAL A 59 -23.63 -14.17 -22.19
C VAL A 59 -24.42 -14.05 -20.87
N GLY A 60 -23.87 -13.35 -19.88
CA GLY A 60 -24.54 -13.08 -18.60
C GLY A 60 -25.80 -12.23 -18.76
N ARG A 61 -25.77 -11.20 -19.61
CA ARG A 61 -26.94 -10.38 -19.94
C ARG A 61 -28.03 -11.19 -20.63
N THR A 62 -27.65 -12.05 -21.58
CA THR A 62 -28.60 -12.91 -22.30
C THR A 62 -29.24 -13.93 -21.35
N ALA A 63 -28.46 -14.56 -20.46
CA ALA A 63 -28.97 -15.51 -19.46
C ALA A 63 -29.85 -14.85 -18.36
N SER A 64 -29.54 -13.60 -17.99
CA SER A 64 -30.28 -12.85 -16.97
C SER A 64 -31.59 -12.23 -17.47
N THR A 65 -31.82 -12.12 -18.79
CA THR A 65 -33.12 -11.63 -19.32
C THR A 65 -34.35 -12.43 -18.83
N VAL A 66 -34.17 -13.65 -18.30
CA VAL A 66 -35.23 -14.47 -17.71
C VAL A 66 -35.60 -14.05 -16.27
N ARG A 67 -34.69 -13.42 -15.53
CA ARG A 67 -34.90 -12.91 -14.17
C ARG A 67 -34.63 -11.41 -14.19
N GLY A 68 -35.69 -10.60 -14.24
CA GLY A 68 -35.58 -9.14 -14.31
C GLY A 68 -34.61 -8.54 -13.27
N VAL A 69 -33.95 -7.46 -13.64
CA VAL A 69 -32.95 -6.77 -12.82
C VAL A 69 -33.60 -6.27 -11.53
N GLN A 70 -33.07 -6.68 -10.38
CA GLN A 70 -33.50 -6.17 -9.09
C GLN A 70 -32.64 -4.95 -8.75
N LYS A 71 -33.29 -3.79 -8.67
CA LYS A 71 -32.63 -2.54 -8.28
C LYS A 71 -32.67 -2.39 -6.76
N GLU A 72 -31.50 -2.35 -6.13
CA GLU A 72 -31.34 -2.15 -4.69
C GLU A 72 -30.88 -0.71 -4.42
N ASP A 73 -31.80 0.15 -3.95
CA ASP A 73 -31.56 1.57 -3.66
C ASP A 73 -30.94 1.77 -2.25
N ASP A 74 -29.79 1.15 -1.97
CA ASP A 74 -29.03 1.42 -0.74
C ASP A 74 -27.96 2.53 -0.97
N PRO A 75 -28.09 3.72 -0.33
CA PRO A 75 -27.17 4.84 -0.50
C PRO A 75 -25.74 4.56 0.01
N PHE A 76 -25.53 3.58 0.88
CA PHE A 76 -24.20 3.25 1.42
C PHE A 76 -23.48 2.14 0.65
N ARG A 77 -24.13 1.55 -0.35
CA ARG A 77 -23.63 0.38 -1.09
C ARG A 77 -22.26 0.61 -1.74
N LYS A 78 -22.05 1.78 -2.33
CA LYS A 78 -20.76 2.16 -2.96
C LYS A 78 -19.61 2.32 -1.97
N LEU A 79 -19.91 2.49 -0.68
CA LEU A 79 -18.92 2.65 0.38
C LEU A 79 -18.60 1.33 1.09
N MET A 80 -19.54 0.38 1.10
CA MET A 80 -19.36 -0.91 1.78
C MET A 80 -18.86 -2.01 0.86
N LEU A 81 -19.20 -1.97 -0.44
CA LEU A 81 -18.84 -3.02 -1.37
C LEU A 81 -17.50 -2.78 -2.05
N SER A 82 -16.69 -3.83 -2.12
CA SER A 82 -15.49 -3.83 -2.96
C SER A 82 -15.88 -3.83 -4.45
N PRO A 83 -15.02 -3.31 -5.36
CA PRO A 83 -15.27 -3.35 -6.81
C PRO A 83 -15.60 -4.76 -7.33
N LYS A 84 -14.97 -5.79 -6.73
CA LYS A 84 -15.22 -7.19 -7.05
C LYS A 84 -16.63 -7.64 -6.62
N ALA A 85 -17.11 -7.21 -5.46
CA ALA A 85 -18.47 -7.53 -5.03
C ALA A 85 -19.51 -6.89 -5.97
N ILE A 86 -19.27 -5.63 -6.39
CA ILE A 86 -20.11 -4.93 -7.36
C ILE A 86 -20.14 -5.67 -8.71
N SER A 87 -19.00 -6.19 -9.18
CA SER A 87 -18.96 -6.97 -10.42
C SER A 87 -19.75 -8.29 -10.34
N ILE A 88 -19.79 -8.93 -9.16
CA ILE A 88 -20.53 -10.17 -8.95
C ILE A 88 -22.04 -9.89 -8.93
N GLU A 89 -22.47 -8.84 -8.23
CA GLU A 89 -23.88 -8.40 -8.21
C GLU A 89 -24.38 -8.03 -9.61
N ARG A 90 -23.57 -7.30 -10.39
CA ARG A 90 -23.88 -6.97 -11.79
C ARG A 90 -24.07 -8.23 -12.63
N ASN A 91 -23.20 -9.23 -12.47
CA ASN A 91 -23.33 -10.52 -13.17
C ASN A 91 -24.58 -11.30 -12.73
N LEU A 92 -25.07 -11.08 -11.52
CA LEU A 92 -26.30 -11.68 -10.97
C LEU A 92 -27.57 -10.89 -11.31
N GLY A 93 -27.46 -9.74 -11.98
CA GLY A 93 -28.59 -8.86 -12.31
C GLY A 93 -29.11 -8.04 -11.12
N ILE A 94 -28.24 -7.74 -10.15
CA ILE A 94 -28.53 -6.90 -8.99
C ILE A 94 -27.85 -5.55 -9.21
N GLU A 95 -28.64 -4.49 -9.42
CA GLU A 95 -28.16 -3.14 -9.76
C GLU A 95 -28.42 -2.10 -8.69
#